data_AF-A0A401FTU8-F1
#
_entry.id   AF-A0A401FTU8-F1
#
_cell.length_a   1.000
_cell.length_b   1.000
_cell.length_c   1.000
_cell.angle_alpha   90.00
_cell.angle_beta   90.00
_cell.angle_gamma   90.00
#
_symmetry.space_group_name_H-M   'P 1'
#
loop_
_entity.id
_entity.type
_entity.pdbx_description
1 polymer ?
#
loop_
_entity_poly.entity_id
_entity_poly.type
_entity_poly.pdbx_seq_one_letter_code
_entity_poly.pdbx_strand_id
1 'polypeptide(L)' 'MEKYPVLFVGAGPGDPELITVKGQKALQAADLVIYAGSLVPKPCCSGPNPDVNT' A
#
# COMPACT_ATOMS: atom_id res chain seq x y z
N MET A 1 -5.85 16.47 -19.08
CA MET A 1 -5.07 16.53 -17.83
C MET A 1 -5.19 15.17 -17.17
N GLU A 2 -4.11 14.41 -17.16
CA GLU A 2 -4.09 13.08 -16.55
C GLU A 2 -4.14 13.27 -15.02
N LYS A 3 -5.14 12.66 -14.36
CA LYS A 3 -5.26 12.71 -12.90
C LYS A 3 -4.63 11.45 -12.35
N TYR A 4 -3.59 11.61 -11.53
CA TYR A 4 -3.05 10.53 -10.71
C TYR A 4 -3.73 10.59 -9.34
N PRO A 5 -4.71 9.73 -9.04
CA PRO A 5 -5.42 9.76 -7.77
C PRO A 5 -4.50 9.32 -6.63
N VAL A 6 -4.38 10.15 -5.60
CA VAL A 6 -3.71 9.78 -4.36
C VAL A 6 -4.72 9.07 -3.45
N LEU A 7 -4.43 7.83 -3.06
CA LEU A 7 -5.29 7.01 -2.22
C LEU A 7 -4.62 6.81 -0.85
N PHE A 8 -5.33 7.17 0.22
CA PHE A 8 -4.94 6.81 1.57
C PHE A 8 -5.56 5.46 1.94
N VAL A 9 -4.71 4.50 2.29
CA VAL A 9 -5.10 3.15 2.67
C VAL A 9 -4.58 2.85 4.06
N GLY A 10 -5.46 2.46 4.98
CA GLY A 10 -5.05 1.90 6.26
C GLY A 10 -4.52 0.48 6.06
N ALA A 11 -3.29 0.23 6.48
CA ALA A 11 -2.63 -1.09 6.38
C ALA A 11 -3.15 -2.13 7.40
N GLY A 12 -4.04 -1.73 8.31
CA GLY A 12 -4.45 -2.55 9.45
C GLY A 12 -3.41 -2.54 10.57
N PRO A 13 -3.53 -3.44 11.56
CA PRO A 13 -2.63 -3.51 12.72
C PRO A 13 -1.27 -4.17 12.44
N GLY A 14 -0.99 -4.56 11.19
CA GLY A 14 0.27 -5.15 10.75
C GLY A 14 0.13 -6.52 10.10
N ASP A 15 -0.94 -7.27 10.38
CA ASP A 15 -1.23 -8.51 9.67
C ASP A 15 -1.74 -8.19 8.24
N PRO A 16 -1.10 -8.70 7.17
CA PRO A 16 -1.54 -8.51 5.79
C PRO A 16 -2.97 -8.94 5.52
N GLU A 17 -3.50 -9.95 6.23
CA GLU A 17 -4.88 -10.43 6.02
C GLU A 17 -5.93 -9.47 6.59
N LEU A 18 -5.51 -8.51 7.42
CA LEU A 18 -6.40 -7.54 8.06
C LEU A 18 -6.52 -6.23 7.28
N ILE A 19 -5.86 -6.11 6.12
CA ILE A 19 -6.13 -5.02 5.20
C ILE A 19 -7.53 -5.17 4.59
N THR A 20 -8.21 -4.05 4.33
CA THR A 20 -9.48 -4.10 3.62
C THR A 20 -9.31 -4.59 2.18
N VAL A 21 -10.31 -5.30 1.65
CA VAL A 21 -10.33 -5.76 0.25
C VAL A 21 -10.13 -4.61 -0.74
N LYS A 22 -10.68 -3.42 -0.46
CA LYS A 22 -10.50 -2.24 -1.30
C LYS A 22 -9.06 -1.70 -1.24
N GLY A 23 -8.45 -1.71 -0.05
CA GLY A 23 -7.06 -1.32 0.14
C GLY A 23 -6.09 -2.23 -0.60
N GLN A 24 -6.30 -3.55 -0.51
CA GLN A 24 -5.50 -4.53 -1.24
C GLN A 24 -5.58 -4.32 -2.77
N LYS A 25 -6.78 -4.12 -3.30
CA LYS A 25 -6.98 -3.83 -4.73
C LYS A 25 -6.31 -2.53 -5.17
N ALA A 26 -6.34 -1.49 -4.32
CA ALA A 26 -5.67 -0.23 -4.59
C ALA A 26 -4.14 -0.39 -4.61
N LEU A 27 -3.58 -1.12 -3.65
CA LEU A 27 -2.14 -1.43 -3.61
C LEU A 27 -1.69 -2.24 -4.83
N GLN A 28 -2.50 -3.21 -5.28
CA GLN A 28 -2.20 -4.01 -6.47
C GLN A 28 -2.22 -3.20 -7.77
N ALA A 29 -3.07 -2.17 -7.85
CA ALA A 29 -3.20 -1.31 -9.03
C ALA A 29 -2.30 -0.06 -8.99
N ALA A 30 -1.61 0.20 -7.88
CA ALA A 30 -0.80 1.39 -7.71
C ALA A 30 0.55 1.24 -8.41
N ASP A 31 0.94 2.27 -9.16
CA ASP A 31 2.28 2.37 -9.74
C ASP A 31 3.35 2.71 -8.69
N LEU A 32 2.95 3.39 -7.60
CA LEU A 32 3.80 3.82 -6.49
C LEU A 32 3.07 3.67 -5.15
N VAL A 33 3.76 3.09 -4.17
CA VAL A 33 3.26 2.94 -2.79
C VAL A 33 4.23 3.64 -1.83
N ILE A 34 3.71 4.55 -1.01
CA ILE A 34 4.44 5.22 0.07
C ILE A 34 3.87 4.74 1.40
N TYR A 35 4.72 4.26 2.29
CA TYR A 35 4.31 3.77 3.61
C TYR A 35 5.35 4.11 4.68
N ALA A 36 4.93 4.17 5.94
CA ALA A 36 5.82 4.39 7.07
C ALA A 36 6.53 3.06 7.43
N GLY A 37 7.77 2.88 6.95
CA GLY A 37 8.52 1.63 7.04
C GLY A 37 8.76 1.09 8.46
N SER A 38 8.59 1.90 9.51
CA SER A 38 8.72 1.47 10.91
C SER A 38 7.45 0.88 11.53
N LEU A 39 6.28 1.18 10.97
CA LEU A 39 4.96 0.81 11.53
C LEU A 39 4.17 -0.15 10.65
N VAL A 40 4.54 -0.26 9.37
CA VAL A 40 3.83 -1.04 8.37
C VAL A 40 4.76 -2.12 7.85
N PRO A 41 4.53 -3.40 8.20
CA PRO A 41 5.44 -4.48 7.83
C PRO A 41 5.35 -4.76 6.31
N LYS A 42 6.49 -4.92 5.65
CA LYS A 42 6.61 -5.14 4.19
C LYS A 42 5.60 -6.13 3.59
N PRO A 43 5.27 -7.28 4.23
CA PRO A 43 4.31 -8.23 3.68
C PRO A 43 2.91 -7.66 3.45
N CYS A 44 2.48 -6.63 4.20
CA CYS A 44 1.15 -6.05 4.00
C CYS A 44 1.07 -5.11 2.78
N CYS A 45 2.22 -4.66 2.27
CA CYS A 45 2.33 -3.76 1.11
C CYS A 45 2.94 -4.45 -0.13
N SER A 46 2.89 -5.79 -0.22
CA SER A 46 3.45 -6.53 -1.36
C SER A 46 2.61 -6.33 -2.64
N GLY A 47 2.74 -5.17 -3.27
CA GLY A 47 2.34 -4.89 -4.65
C GLY A 47 3.51 -5.16 -5.62
N PRO A 48 3.31 -4.95 -6.94
CA PRO A 48 4.31 -5.28 -7.95
C PRO A 48 5.60 -4.45 -7.87
N ASN A 49 5.62 -3.33 -7.13
CA ASN A 49 6.80 -2.48 -6.95
C ASN A 49 6.90 -1.98 -5.49
N PRO A 50 7.40 -2.81 -4.55
CA PRO A 50 7.45 -2.45 -3.13
C PRO A 50 8.62 -1.54 -2.74
N ASP A 51 9.52 -1.19 -3.67
CA ASP A 51 10.81 -0.57 -3.36
C ASP A 51 10.94 0.88 -3.86
N VAL A 52 10.25 1.80 -3.18
CA VAL A 52 10.78 3.16 -2.98
C VAL A 52 10.78 3.42 -1.48
N ASN A 53 11.81 2.86 -0.83
CA ASN A 53 12.10 3.09 0.58
C ASN A 53 12.71 4.50 0.69
N THR A 54 12.00 5.44 1.34
CA THR A 54 12.60 6.67 1.87
C THR A 54 12.69 6.54 3.38
#